data_AF-A0A1W2FQC8-F1
#
_entry.id   AF-A0A1W2FQC8-F1
#
_cell.length_a   1.000
_cell.length_b   1.000
_cell.length_c   1.000
_cell.angle_alpha   90.00
_cell.angle_beta   90.00
_cell.angle_gamma   90.00
#
_symmetry.space_group_name_H-M   'P 1'
#
loop_
_entity.id
_entity.type
_entity.pdbx_description
1 polymer ?
#
loop_
_entity_poly.entity_id
_entity_poly.type
_entity_poly.pdbx_seq_one_letter_code
_entity_poly.pdbx_strand_id
1 'polypeptide(L)'
;MQEQIQHAGSTITSPNEAVTVKIAPNGALQHIEFSPAAMRLTHVQLGQLVMHTVQKAQIQAAEQIASIVEPEFGGTEAMDFMT
;
A
#
# COMPACT_ATOMS: atom_id res chain seq x y z
N MET A 1 -15.78 -1.12 12.06
CA MET A 1 -15.00 -1.73 10.97
C MET A 1 -15.05 -0.97 9.66
N GLN A 2 -16.22 -0.66 9.07
CA GLN A 2 -16.29 0.07 7.80
C GLN A 2 -15.51 1.40 7.79
N GLU A 3 -15.52 2.15 8.90
CA GLU A 3 -14.73 3.39 9.01
C GLU A 3 -13.22 3.13 9.10
N GLN A 4 -12.79 2.07 9.79
CA GLN A 4 -11.37 1.71 9.87
C GLN A 4 -10.83 1.25 8.51
N ILE A 5 -11.62 0.47 7.76
CA ILE A 5 -11.28 0.07 6.39
C ILE A 5 -11.25 1.28 5.46
N GLN A 6 -12.17 2.24 5.59
CA GLN A 6 -12.15 3.46 4.77
C GLN A 6 -10.88 4.31 4.96
N HIS A 7 -10.26 4.25 6.14
CA HIS A 7 -9.00 4.92 6.45
C HIS A 7 -7.78 4.02 6.25
N ALA A 8 -7.96 2.71 6.05
CA ALA A 8 -6.90 1.73 5.90
C ALA A 8 -6.29 1.82 4.50
N GLY A 9 -5.42 2.80 4.27
CA GLY A 9 -4.62 2.90 3.05
C GLY A 9 -3.13 2.96 3.39
N SER A 10 -2.29 2.75 2.39
CA SER A 10 -0.85 2.92 2.56
C SER A 10 -0.39 4.22 1.95
N THR A 11 0.46 4.96 2.67
CA THR A 11 1.26 6.06 2.11
C THR A 11 2.72 5.72 2.32
N ILE A 12 3.49 5.65 1.24
CA ILE A 12 4.91 5.32 1.26
C ILE A 12 5.70 6.35 0.49
N THR A 13 6.79 6.80 1.09
CA THR A 13 7.81 7.62 0.45
C THR A 13 9.03 6.76 0.10
N SER A 14 9.60 6.97 -1.08
CA SER A 14 10.81 6.29 -1.52
C SER A 14 12.01 6.67 -0.64
N PRO A 15 13.04 5.82 -0.52
CA PRO A 15 14.18 6.08 0.40
C PRO A 15 14.95 7.37 0.11
N ASN A 16 14.94 7.84 -1.14
CA ASN A 16 15.58 9.09 -1.56
C ASN A 16 14.62 10.30 -1.55
N GLU A 17 13.43 10.14 -0.97
CA GLU A 17 12.39 11.16 -0.82
C GLU A 17 11.89 11.75 -2.15
N ALA A 18 12.16 11.09 -3.27
CA ALA A 18 11.80 11.59 -4.60
C ALA A 18 10.34 11.30 -4.97
N VAL A 19 9.76 10.21 -4.46
CA VAL A 19 8.42 9.73 -4.83
C VAL A 19 7.63 9.40 -3.57
N THR A 20 6.43 9.96 -3.43
CA THR A 20 5.45 9.55 -2.43
C THR A 20 4.22 8.97 -3.12
N VAL A 21 3.77 7.80 -2.69
CA VAL A 21 2.62 7.09 -3.25
C VAL A 21 1.56 6.90 -2.18
N LYS A 22 0.29 7.12 -2.55
CA LYS A 22 -0.88 6.77 -1.72
C LYS A 22 -1.73 5.70 -2.41
N ILE A 23 -1.99 4.62 -1.69
CA ILE A 23 -2.84 3.49 -2.09
C ILE A 23 -4.08 3.45 -1.21
N ALA A 24 -5.23 3.28 -1.86
CA ALA A 24 -6.52 3.06 -1.22
C ALA A 24 -6.60 1.68 -0.54
N PRO A 25 -7.54 1.49 0.40
CA PRO A 25 -7.81 0.19 1.03
C PRO A 25 -8.06 -0.97 0.06
N ASN A 26 -8.65 -0.69 -1.09
CA ASN A 26 -8.93 -1.69 -2.13
C ASN A 26 -7.72 -1.96 -3.06
N GLY A 27 -6.53 -1.46 -2.72
CA GLY A 27 -5.31 -1.60 -3.53
C GLY A 27 -5.20 -0.62 -4.70
N ALA A 28 -6.20 0.23 -4.93
CA ALA A 28 -6.15 1.20 -6.02
C ALA A 28 -5.15 2.32 -5.73
N LEU A 29 -4.35 2.69 -6.74
CA LEU A 29 -3.51 3.86 -6.68
C LEU A 29 -4.36 5.14 -6.65
N GLN A 30 -4.17 5.98 -5.64
CA GLN A 30 -4.90 7.25 -5.51
C GLN A 30 -4.05 8.46 -5.86
N HIS A 31 -2.77 8.44 -5.50
CA HIS A 31 -1.90 9.60 -5.65
C HIS A 31 -0.44 9.21 -5.84
N ILE A 32 0.26 10.00 -6.66
CA ILE A 32 1.70 10.03 -6.77
C ILE A 32 2.15 11.49 -6.69
N GLU A 33 3.10 11.76 -5.80
CA GLU A 33 3.75 13.05 -5.66
C GLU A 33 5.25 12.90 -5.95
N PHE A 34 5.82 13.89 -6.62
CA PHE A 34 7.25 13.98 -6.91
C PHE A 34 7.85 15.19 -6.21
N SER A 35 8.92 14.99 -5.46
CA SER A 35 9.67 16.09 -4.86
C SER A 35 10.76 16.60 -5.81
N PRO A 36 11.40 17.74 -5.53
CA PRO A 36 12.56 18.21 -6.29
C PRO A 36 13.71 17.19 -6.36
N ALA A 37 13.78 16.23 -5.42
CA ALA A 37 14.76 15.15 -5.47
C ALA A 37 14.62 14.26 -6.71
N ALA A 38 13.42 14.17 -7.29
CA ALA A 38 13.16 13.44 -8.53
C ALA A 38 13.91 14.03 -9.73
N MET A 39 14.21 15.34 -9.72
CA MET A 39 14.96 16.01 -10.81
C MET A 39 16.42 15.54 -10.90
N ARG A 40 16.94 14.88 -9.86
CA ARG A 40 18.28 14.29 -9.86
C ARG A 40 18.34 12.90 -10.50
N LEU A 41 17.19 12.34 -10.87
CA LEU A 41 17.07 11.03 -11.48
C LEU A 41 16.89 11.16 -12.99
N THR A 42 17.44 10.20 -13.75
CA THR A 42 17.04 10.05 -15.15
C THR A 42 15.59 9.58 -15.23
N HIS A 43 14.94 9.78 -16.39
CA HIS A 43 13.57 9.30 -16.60
C HIS A 43 13.43 7.78 -16.37
N VAL A 44 14.47 7.00 -16.69
CA VAL A 44 14.49 5.54 -16.46
C VAL A 44 14.52 5.24 -14.96
N GLN A 45 15.42 5.89 -14.22
CA GLN A 45 15.54 5.72 -12.77
C GLN A 45 14.25 6.14 -12.06
N LEU A 46 13.64 7.25 -12.48
CA LEU A 46 12.39 7.71 -11.91
C LEU A 46 11.25 6.72 -12.16
N GLY A 47 11.13 6.20 -13.39
CA GLY A 47 10.13 5.19 -13.73
C GLY A 47 10.28 3.92 -12.88
N GLN A 48 11.51 3.41 -12.74
CA GLN A 48 11.79 2.25 -11.88
C GLN A 48 11.44 2.52 -10.41
N LEU A 49 11.80 3.70 -9.91
CA LEU A 49 11.53 4.10 -8.53
C LEU A 49 10.02 4.21 -8.26
N VAL A 50 9.25 4.76 -9.20
CA VAL A 50 7.79 4.83 -9.09
C VAL A 50 7.22 3.41 -9.01
N MET A 51 7.56 2.54 -9.96
CA MET A 51 7.04 1.17 -9.99
C MET A 51 7.34 0.41 -8.70
N HIS A 52 8.58 0.51 -8.21
CA HIS A 52 8.98 -0.12 -6.96
C HIS A 52 8.22 0.45 -5.74
N THR A 53 8.08 1.77 -5.66
CA THR A 53 7.38 2.44 -4.54
C THR A 53 5.89 2.09 -4.53
N VAL A 54 5.25 2.03 -5.72
CA VAL A 54 3.85 1.60 -5.86
C VAL A 54 3.67 0.16 -5.41
N GLN A 55 4.51 -0.77 -5.88
CA GLN A 55 4.42 -2.18 -5.49
C GLN A 55 4.55 -2.36 -3.97
N LYS A 56 5.50 -1.64 -3.34
CA LYS A 56 5.67 -1.66 -1.89
C LYS A 56 4.43 -1.14 -1.15
N ALA A 57 3.84 -0.05 -1.65
CA ALA A 57 2.64 0.53 -1.04
C ALA A 57 1.41 -0.39 -1.17
N GLN A 58 1.29 -1.12 -2.27
CA GLN A 58 0.24 -2.12 -2.46
C GLN A 58 0.38 -3.30 -1.50
N ILE A 59 1.60 -3.84 -1.33
CA ILE A 59 1.87 -4.92 -0.37
C ILE A 59 1.53 -4.45 1.06
N GLN A 60 1.99 -3.27 1.46
CA GLN A 60 1.70 -2.74 2.79
C GLN A 60 0.20 -2.48 3.01
N ALA A 61 -0.52 -2.00 1.99
CA ALA A 61 -1.97 -1.84 2.08
C ALA A 61 -2.67 -3.20 2.29
N ALA A 62 -2.27 -4.24 1.54
CA ALA A 62 -2.83 -5.57 1.70
C ALA A 62 -2.55 -6.16 3.10
N GLU A 63 -1.33 -5.99 3.62
CA GLU A 63 -0.96 -6.40 4.98
C GLU A 63 -1.80 -5.68 6.05
N GLN A 64 -1.98 -4.36 5.92
CA GLN A 64 -2.81 -3.58 6.85
C GLN A 64 -4.25 -4.05 6.87
N ILE A 65 -4.83 -4.36 5.69
CA ILE A 65 -6.18 -4.89 5.60
C ILE A 65 -6.26 -6.29 6.23
N ALA A 66 -5.29 -7.16 5.95
CA ALA A 66 -5.24 -8.50 6.56
C ALA A 66 -5.21 -8.42 8.09
N SER A 67 -4.39 -7.54 8.68
CA SER A 67 -4.33 -7.35 10.13
C SER A 67 -5.60 -6.77 10.77
N ILE A 68 -6.45 -6.08 10.00
CA ILE A 68 -7.76 -5.60 10.48
C ILE A 68 -8.79 -6.74 10.49
N VAL A 69 -8.68 -7.68 9.55
CA VAL A 69 -9.62 -8.79 9.34
C VAL A 69 -9.27 -10.02 10.19
N GLU A 70 -7.97 -10.32 10.39
CA GLU A 70 -7.48 -11.44 11.20
C GLU A 70 -8.08 -11.57 12.61
N PRO A 71 -8.33 -10.49 13.37
CA PRO A 71 -8.89 -10.60 14.73
C PRO A 71 -10.30 -11.18 14.79
N GLU A 72 -11.06 -11.15 13.69
CA GLU A 72 -12.46 -11.61 13.66
C GLU A 72 -12.60 -13.09 13.28
N PHE A 73 -11.60 -13.67 12.61
CA PHE A 73 -11.55 -15.10 12.27
C PHE A 73 -10.75 -15.95 13.29
N GLY A 74 -10.26 -15.31 14.36
CA GLY A 74 -9.56 -15.94 15.48
C GLY A 74 -10.50 -16.66 16.46
N GLY A 75 -11.29 -17.59 15.97
CA GLY A 75 -12.20 -18.38 16.79
C GLY A 75 -13.17 -19.23 15.97
N THR A 76 -12.73 -20.44 15.61
CA THR A 76 -13.60 -21.58 15.24
C THR A 76 -14.23 -21.59 13.83
N GLU A 77 -14.37 -20.48 13.10
CA GLU A 77 -15.02 -20.50 11.76
C GLU A 77 -14.10 -20.87 10.58
N ALA A 78 -12.77 -20.84 10.77
CA ALA A 78 -11.80 -21.19 9.71
C ALA A 78 -11.79 -22.69 9.33
N MET A 79 -12.38 -23.58 10.14
CA MET A 79 -12.46 -25.02 9.86
C MET A 79 -13.66 -25.41 8.99
N ASP A 80 -14.71 -24.58 8.92
CA ASP A 80 -15.97 -24.92 8.24
C ASP A 80 -15.93 -24.65 6.72
N PHE A 81 -14.89 -23.95 6.24
CA PHE A 81 -14.65 -23.74 4.82
C PHE A 81 -13.86 -24.87 4.14
N MET A 82 -13.44 -25.90 4.90
CA MET A 82 -12.62 -27.01 4.41
C MET A 82 -13.38 -28.35 4.26
N THR A 83 -14.70 -28.37 4.43
CA THR A 83 -15.55 -29.57 4.21
C THR A 83 -16.60 -29.36 3.13
#